data_AF-A0A7K6CU25-F1
#
_entry.id   AF-A0A7K6CU25-F1
#
_cell.length_a   1.000
_cell.length_b   1.000
_cell.length_c   1.000
_cell.angle_alpha   90.00
_cell.angle_beta   90.00
_cell.angle_gamma   90.00
#
_symmetry.space_group_name_H-M   'P 1'
#
loop_
_entity.id
_entity.type
_entity.pdbx_description
1 polymer ?
#
loop_
_entity_poly.entity_id
_entity_poly.type
_entity_poly.pdbx_seq_one_letter_code
_entity_poly.pdbx_strand_id
1 'polypeptide(L)'
;TVKHEEQTKAVEPERAKKPAKQKKSIKEAPLITTEEFESVPAYMKGRLTYDQINAAVQEINKAVVGKYKIMYHPLKSMSVPVRNLYHRFMEEETKDTKGLFFIVEADIKEFTQLKLDKRFHNIISILRHCHRVREVRSMGLIRYVIC
;
A
#
# COMPACT_ATOMS: atom_id res chain seq x y z
N THR A 1 33.33 -70.13 -0.60
CA THR A 1 32.16 -70.33 0.27
C THR A 1 31.39 -69.04 0.34
N VAL A 2 30.10 -69.10 0.03
CA VAL A 2 29.16 -67.99 -0.14
C VAL A 2 28.91 -67.27 1.18
N LYS A 3 28.76 -65.94 1.14
CA LYS A 3 27.82 -65.23 2.02
C LYS A 3 27.28 -63.96 1.33
N HIS A 4 26.00 -64.01 0.98
CA HIS A 4 25.12 -62.89 0.65
C HIS A 4 24.68 -62.18 1.95
N GLU A 5 24.37 -60.88 1.85
CA GLU A 5 23.39 -60.07 2.61
C GLU A 5 23.67 -58.60 2.19
N GLU A 6 22.99 -58.02 1.21
CA GLU A 6 21.63 -57.42 1.22
C GLU A 6 21.49 -56.11 2.04
N GLN A 7 20.76 -55.15 1.46
CA GLN A 7 20.29 -53.84 1.99
C GLN A 7 21.26 -52.65 1.84
N THR A 8 20.86 -51.45 1.38
CA THR A 8 19.56 -50.87 1.01
C THR A 8 19.80 -49.58 0.24
N LYS A 9 18.98 -49.32 -0.79
CA LYS A 9 18.78 -47.99 -1.41
C LYS A 9 18.39 -46.95 -0.36
N ALA A 10 19.06 -45.81 -0.37
CA ALA A 10 18.49 -44.55 0.13
C ALA A 10 18.63 -43.51 -0.99
N VAL A 11 17.55 -43.31 -1.73
CA VAL A 11 17.38 -42.18 -2.64
C VAL A 11 17.04 -40.98 -1.77
N GLU A 12 17.96 -40.01 -1.68
CA GLU A 12 17.67 -38.68 -1.13
C GLU A 12 16.51 -38.05 -1.92
N PRO A 13 15.46 -37.54 -1.27
CA PRO A 13 14.41 -36.83 -1.98
C PRO A 13 14.93 -35.45 -2.34
N GLU A 14 15.06 -35.22 -3.65
CA GLU A 14 15.35 -33.93 -4.25
C GLU A 14 14.40 -32.87 -3.68
N ARG A 15 14.98 -31.88 -3.01
CA ARG A 15 14.28 -30.80 -2.30
C ARG A 15 13.40 -30.02 -3.28
N ALA A 16 12.13 -30.37 -3.34
CA ALA A 16 11.12 -29.71 -4.14
C ALA A 16 11.20 -28.18 -3.95
N LYS A 17 11.50 -27.48 -5.04
CA LYS A 17 11.51 -26.02 -5.12
C LYS A 17 10.12 -25.51 -4.72
N LYS A 18 10.03 -24.84 -3.57
CA LYS A 18 8.80 -24.18 -3.10
C LYS A 18 8.28 -23.26 -4.23
N PRO A 19 6.97 -23.28 -4.54
CA PRO A 19 6.43 -22.43 -5.58
C PRO A 19 6.68 -20.96 -5.22
N ALA A 20 7.28 -20.22 -6.15
CA ALA A 20 7.53 -18.80 -6.00
C ALA A 20 6.19 -18.10 -5.70
N LYS A 21 6.05 -17.54 -4.49
CA LYS A 21 4.89 -16.73 -4.12
C LYS A 21 4.70 -15.66 -5.17
N GLN A 22 3.58 -15.71 -5.91
CA GLN A 22 3.17 -14.60 -6.78
C GLN A 22 3.16 -13.33 -5.93
N LYS A 23 4.02 -12.38 -6.27
CA LYS A 23 4.04 -11.06 -5.62
C LYS A 23 2.75 -10.36 -6.02
N LYS A 24 1.79 -10.29 -5.09
CA LYS A 24 0.57 -9.49 -5.27
C LYS A 24 1.00 -8.05 -5.58
N SER A 25 0.63 -7.54 -6.74
CA SER A 25 0.93 -6.16 -7.14
C SER A 25 0.14 -5.18 -6.28
N ILE A 26 0.81 -4.16 -5.75
CA ILE A 26 0.19 -3.08 -5.00
C ILE A 26 -0.10 -1.95 -5.98
N LYS A 27 -1.33 -1.43 -5.98
CA LYS A 27 -1.68 -0.29 -6.83
C LYS A 27 -1.13 1.01 -6.24
N GLU A 28 -0.55 1.83 -7.11
CA GLU A 28 0.00 3.15 -6.76
C GLU A 28 -0.71 4.22 -7.61
N ALA A 29 -0.85 5.42 -7.05
CA ALA A 29 -1.37 6.57 -7.77
C ALA A 29 -0.31 7.07 -8.77
N PRO A 30 -0.64 7.25 -10.06
CA PRO A 30 0.30 7.85 -11.00
C PRO A 30 0.59 9.31 -10.62
N LEU A 31 1.80 9.78 -10.94
CA LEU A 31 2.13 11.20 -10.82
C LEU A 31 1.21 12.03 -11.72
N ILE A 32 1.01 13.29 -11.35
CA ILE A 32 0.32 14.26 -12.18
C ILE A 32 1.29 14.74 -13.27
N THR A 33 0.80 14.84 -14.49
CA THR A 33 1.54 15.39 -15.65
C THR A 33 1.49 16.92 -15.64
N THR A 34 2.38 17.57 -16.40
CA THR A 34 2.39 19.04 -16.49
C THR A 34 1.07 19.56 -17.04
N GLU A 35 0.53 18.88 -18.05
CA GLU A 35 -0.73 19.21 -18.70
C GLU A 35 -1.91 19.11 -17.72
N GLU A 36 -1.97 18.03 -16.94
CA GLU A 36 -2.97 17.88 -15.89
C GLU A 36 -2.83 18.99 -14.83
N PHE A 37 -1.61 19.32 -14.39
CA PHE A 37 -1.38 20.39 -13.42
C PHE A 37 -1.82 21.78 -13.96
N GLU A 38 -1.54 22.07 -15.23
CA GLU A 38 -1.98 23.31 -15.87
C GLU A 38 -3.50 23.40 -15.94
N SER A 39 -4.17 22.27 -16.20
CA SER A 39 -5.63 22.18 -16.26
C SER A 39 -6.34 22.40 -14.91
N VAL A 40 -5.65 22.19 -13.76
CA VAL A 40 -6.22 22.42 -12.43
C VAL A 40 -6.58 23.90 -12.25
N PRO A 41 -7.80 24.25 -11.81
CA PRO A 41 -8.19 25.64 -11.58
C PRO A 41 -7.27 26.37 -10.60
N ALA A 42 -6.96 27.64 -10.89
CA ALA A 42 -6.03 28.46 -10.09
C ALA A 42 -6.44 28.56 -8.61
N TYR A 43 -7.74 28.64 -8.32
CA TYR A 43 -8.24 28.70 -6.94
C TYR A 43 -7.98 27.40 -6.15
N MET A 44 -7.86 26.25 -6.82
CA MET A 44 -7.50 24.97 -6.19
C MET A 44 -5.99 24.86 -5.96
N LYS A 45 -5.18 25.27 -6.95
CA LYS A 45 -3.72 25.27 -6.85
C LYS A 45 -3.23 26.20 -5.74
N GLY A 46 -3.81 27.39 -5.63
CA GLY A 46 -3.31 28.42 -4.74
C GLY A 46 -1.84 28.72 -5.02
N ARG A 47 -0.95 28.40 -4.07
CA ARG A 47 0.51 28.54 -4.21
C ARG A 47 1.25 27.20 -4.35
N LEU A 48 0.52 26.11 -4.52
CA LEU A 48 1.12 24.78 -4.67
C LEU A 48 1.77 24.65 -6.04
N THR A 49 3.01 24.18 -6.05
CA THR A 49 3.74 23.88 -7.28
C THR A 49 3.51 22.44 -7.72
N TYR A 50 3.79 22.17 -9.01
CA TYR A 50 3.79 20.84 -9.60
C TYR A 50 4.59 19.83 -8.75
N ASP A 51 5.84 20.18 -8.41
CA ASP A 51 6.74 19.32 -7.64
C ASP A 51 6.19 19.02 -6.25
N GLN A 52 5.57 20.00 -5.60
CA GLN A 52 5.01 19.82 -4.26
C GLN A 52 3.83 18.86 -4.24
N ILE A 53 3.01 18.87 -5.31
CA ILE A 53 1.88 17.95 -5.44
C ILE A 53 2.40 16.55 -5.72
N ASN A 54 3.35 16.39 -6.65
CA ASN A 54 3.91 15.08 -6.98
C ASN A 54 4.75 14.47 -5.85
N ALA A 55 5.45 15.29 -5.07
CA ALA A 55 6.10 14.82 -3.84
C ALA A 55 5.09 14.23 -2.85
N ALA A 56 3.90 14.83 -2.72
CA ALA A 56 2.85 14.28 -1.88
C ALA A 56 2.26 12.97 -2.46
N VAL A 57 2.14 12.83 -3.79
CA VAL A 57 1.75 11.57 -4.44
C VAL A 57 2.75 10.46 -4.11
N GLN A 58 4.05 10.75 -4.15
CA GLN A 58 5.09 9.79 -3.80
C GLN A 58 5.00 9.34 -2.34
N GLU A 59 4.79 10.27 -1.40
CA GLU A 59 4.61 9.90 0.01
C GLU A 59 3.31 9.09 0.23
N ILE A 60 2.22 9.42 -0.46
CA ILE A 60 0.99 8.63 -0.44
C ILE A 60 1.25 7.21 -0.95
N ASN A 61 1.95 7.05 -2.08
CA ASN A 61 2.31 5.74 -2.63
C ASN A 61 3.20 4.95 -1.67
N LYS A 62 4.15 5.61 -1.00
CA LYS A 62 4.97 5.00 0.04
C LYS A 62 4.13 4.46 1.19
N ALA A 63 3.12 5.20 1.65
CA ALA A 63 2.18 4.74 2.68
C ALA A 63 1.36 3.53 2.20
N VAL A 64 0.84 3.57 0.97
CA VAL A 64 0.08 2.46 0.36
C VAL A 64 0.96 1.21 0.27
N VAL A 65 2.16 1.35 -0.27
CA VAL A 65 3.12 0.24 -0.39
C VAL A 65 3.51 -0.30 0.98
N GLY A 66 3.73 0.56 1.98
CA GLY A 66 4.00 0.15 3.37
C GLY A 66 2.89 -0.69 3.96
N LYS A 67 1.65 -0.18 3.92
CA LYS A 67 0.46 -0.88 4.42
C LYS A 67 0.25 -2.23 3.75
N TYR A 68 0.21 -2.27 2.42
CA TYR A 68 -0.13 -3.51 1.71
C TYR A 68 1.01 -4.53 1.68
N LYS A 69 2.27 -4.09 1.83
CA LYS A 69 3.39 -5.02 2.12
C LYS A 69 3.15 -5.77 3.43
N ILE A 70 2.70 -5.09 4.47
CA ILE A 70 2.34 -5.74 5.75
C ILE A 70 1.14 -6.66 5.55
N MET A 71 0.06 -6.20 4.90
CA MET A 71 -1.12 -7.03 4.67
C MET A 71 -0.85 -8.32 3.87
N TYR A 72 0.14 -8.31 2.97
CA TYR A 72 0.52 -9.49 2.19
C TYR A 72 1.61 -10.35 2.87
N HIS A 73 2.22 -9.85 3.93
CA HIS A 73 3.24 -10.59 4.66
C HIS A 73 2.60 -11.67 5.54
N PRO A 74 3.23 -12.84 5.74
CA PRO A 74 2.67 -13.87 6.62
C PRO A 74 2.63 -13.42 8.08
N LEU A 75 1.47 -13.54 8.76
CA LEU A 75 1.30 -13.10 10.16
C LEU A 75 2.28 -13.78 11.13
N LYS A 76 2.62 -15.05 10.87
CA LYS A 76 3.52 -15.84 11.72
C LYS A 76 4.95 -15.29 11.77
N SER A 77 5.36 -14.53 10.75
CA SER A 77 6.70 -13.92 10.68
C SER A 77 6.74 -12.44 11.08
N MET A 78 5.61 -11.87 11.50
CA MET A 78 5.54 -10.47 11.95
C MET A 78 5.92 -10.33 13.42
N SER A 79 6.63 -9.24 13.74
CA SER A 79 6.80 -8.75 15.11
C SER A 79 5.48 -8.23 15.68
N VAL A 80 5.41 -8.07 17.01
CA VAL A 80 4.19 -7.59 17.70
C VAL A 80 3.72 -6.23 17.16
N PRO A 81 4.57 -5.20 16.99
CA PRO A 81 4.12 -3.91 16.46
C PRO A 81 3.54 -4.01 15.05
N VAL A 82 4.17 -4.80 14.17
CA VAL A 82 3.69 -5.01 12.79
C VAL A 82 2.36 -5.78 12.78
N ARG A 83 2.17 -6.71 13.73
CA ARG A 83 0.91 -7.44 13.89
C ARG A 83 -0.21 -6.51 14.38
N ASN A 84 0.08 -5.57 15.28
CA ASN A 84 -0.90 -4.57 15.71
C ASN A 84 -1.35 -3.68 14.54
N LEU A 85 -0.42 -3.25 13.68
CA LEU A 85 -0.75 -2.54 12.44
C LEU A 85 -1.64 -3.39 11.53
N TYR A 86 -1.31 -4.68 11.35
CA TYR A 86 -2.13 -5.60 10.56
C TYR A 86 -3.57 -5.68 11.08
N HIS A 87 -3.76 -5.82 12.40
CA HIS A 87 -5.10 -5.86 13.00
C HIS A 87 -5.87 -4.55 12.79
N ARG A 88 -5.21 -3.39 13.00
CA ARG A 88 -5.80 -2.09 12.70
C ARG A 88 -6.24 -1.99 11.23
N PHE A 89 -5.40 -2.39 10.27
CA PHE A 89 -5.77 -2.36 8.85
C PHE A 89 -7.01 -3.21 8.55
N MET A 90 -7.14 -4.38 9.19
CA MET A 90 -8.30 -5.24 9.02
C MET A 90 -9.59 -4.65 9.62
N GLU A 91 -9.49 -3.95 10.75
CA GLU A 91 -10.63 -3.26 11.37
C GLU A 91 -11.08 -2.04 10.56
N GLU A 92 -10.16 -1.41 9.84
CA GLU A 92 -10.44 -0.29 8.96
C GLU A 92 -11.10 -0.72 7.64
N GLU A 93 -11.10 -2.00 7.26
CA GLU A 93 -11.76 -2.46 6.04
C GLU A 93 -13.29 -2.34 6.13
N THR A 94 -13.93 -1.96 5.03
CA THR A 94 -15.39 -1.91 4.90
C THR A 94 -15.86 -2.61 3.63
N LYS A 95 -17.18 -2.76 3.48
CA LYS A 95 -17.77 -3.30 2.25
C LYS A 95 -17.38 -2.47 1.02
N ASP A 96 -17.25 -1.15 1.19
CA ASP A 96 -16.95 -0.19 0.12
C ASP A 96 -15.45 -0.13 -0.25
N THR A 97 -14.56 -0.71 0.58
CA THR A 97 -13.11 -0.76 0.32
C THR A 97 -12.63 -2.14 -0.09
N LYS A 98 -13.51 -3.14 -0.10
CA LYS A 98 -13.15 -4.52 -0.43
C LYS A 98 -12.49 -4.59 -1.82
N GLY A 99 -11.24 -5.06 -1.84
CA GLY A 99 -10.46 -5.22 -3.08
C GLY A 99 -9.87 -3.92 -3.63
N LEU A 100 -10.04 -2.79 -2.93
CA LEU A 100 -9.45 -1.51 -3.28
C LEU A 100 -8.19 -1.26 -2.43
N PHE A 101 -7.30 -0.42 -2.96
CA PHE A 101 -6.13 0.07 -2.22
C PHE A 101 -6.49 1.40 -1.57
N PHE A 102 -6.35 1.52 -0.26
CA PHE A 102 -6.61 2.76 0.45
C PHE A 102 -5.70 2.94 1.66
N ILE A 103 -5.52 4.19 2.04
CA ILE A 103 -4.84 4.58 3.28
C ILE A 103 -5.72 5.51 4.10
N VAL A 104 -5.43 5.58 5.39
CA VAL A 104 -6.02 6.55 6.31
C VAL A 104 -4.94 7.47 6.85
N GLU A 105 -5.34 8.53 7.57
CA GLU A 105 -4.40 9.48 8.17
C GLU A 105 -3.34 8.81 9.06
N ALA A 106 -3.72 7.79 9.82
CA ALA A 106 -2.78 7.04 10.66
C ALA A 106 -1.69 6.34 9.84
N ASP A 107 -2.01 5.86 8.63
CA ASP A 107 -1.04 5.19 7.75
C ASP A 107 -0.03 6.20 7.20
N ILE A 108 -0.49 7.41 6.87
CA ILE A 108 0.39 8.48 6.40
C ILE A 108 1.38 8.84 7.52
N LYS A 109 0.91 9.00 8.77
CA LYS A 109 1.79 9.28 9.91
C LYS A 109 2.76 8.14 10.22
N GLU A 110 2.35 6.90 9.99
CA GLU A 110 3.18 5.71 10.23
C GLU A 110 4.31 5.57 9.22
N PHE A 111 4.03 5.78 7.93
CA PHE A 111 4.97 5.44 6.84
C PHE A 111 5.67 6.64 6.20
N THR A 112 5.26 7.87 6.52
CA THR A 112 5.72 9.09 5.85
C THR A 112 6.04 10.19 6.85
N GLN A 113 6.69 11.25 6.37
CA GLN A 113 6.88 12.49 7.14
C GLN A 113 5.92 13.59 6.68
N LEU A 114 4.86 13.22 5.95
CA LEU A 114 3.89 14.16 5.39
C LEU A 114 3.01 14.73 6.50
N LYS A 115 3.01 16.06 6.64
CA LYS A 115 2.17 16.76 7.61
C LYS A 115 0.73 16.79 7.14
N LEU A 116 -0.19 16.37 8.00
CA LEU A 116 -1.64 16.38 7.74
C LEU A 116 -2.25 17.71 8.17
N ASP A 117 -1.93 18.78 7.45
CA ASP A 117 -2.43 20.13 7.71
C ASP A 117 -3.38 20.60 6.60
N LYS A 118 -3.77 21.88 6.63
CA LYS A 118 -4.60 22.48 5.58
C LYS A 118 -3.99 22.34 4.19
N ARG A 119 -2.65 22.35 4.08
CA ARG A 119 -1.95 22.17 2.81
C ARG A 119 -2.14 20.74 2.29
N PHE A 120 -2.06 19.73 3.15
CA PHE A 120 -2.37 18.36 2.78
C PHE A 120 -3.80 18.21 2.24
N HIS A 121 -4.80 18.77 2.91
CA HIS A 121 -6.19 18.68 2.44
C HIS A 121 -6.43 19.41 1.10
N ASN A 122 -5.73 20.53 0.87
CA ASN A 122 -5.73 21.19 -0.43
C ASN A 122 -5.11 20.30 -1.51
N ILE A 123 -3.98 19.63 -1.23
CA ILE A 123 -3.36 18.67 -2.14
C ILE A 123 -4.33 17.51 -2.44
N ILE A 124 -4.96 16.91 -1.43
CA ILE A 124 -5.96 15.86 -1.63
C ILE A 124 -7.10 16.33 -2.53
N SER A 125 -7.55 17.58 -2.38
CA SER A 125 -8.59 18.16 -3.24
C SER A 125 -8.14 18.23 -4.71
N ILE A 126 -6.88 18.59 -4.98
CA ILE A 126 -6.29 18.55 -6.32
C ILE A 126 -6.16 17.11 -6.81
N LEU A 127 -5.66 16.18 -5.98
CA LEU A 127 -5.52 14.76 -6.36
C LEU A 127 -6.87 14.12 -6.69
N ARG A 128 -7.95 14.53 -6.02
CA ARG A 128 -9.32 14.11 -6.35
C ARG A 128 -9.76 14.66 -7.70
N HIS A 129 -9.46 15.91 -8.01
CA HIS A 129 -9.73 16.53 -9.31
C HIS A 129 -8.97 15.82 -10.44
N CYS A 130 -7.71 15.45 -10.21
CA CYS A 130 -6.89 14.68 -11.16
C CYS A 130 -7.14 13.16 -11.09
N HIS A 131 -8.23 12.71 -10.44
CA HIS A 131 -8.60 11.29 -10.35
C HIS A 131 -7.51 10.34 -9.82
N ARG A 132 -6.62 10.81 -8.94
CA ARG A 132 -5.58 9.99 -8.28
C ARG A 132 -6.08 9.34 -6.99
N VAL A 133 -6.98 10.03 -6.30
CA VAL A 133 -7.53 9.58 -5.01
C VAL A 133 -9.04 9.84 -4.96
N ARG A 134 -9.77 8.98 -4.26
CA ARG A 134 -11.16 9.24 -3.82
C ARG A 134 -11.26 9.12 -2.31
N GLU A 135 -12.20 9.85 -1.73
CA GLU A 135 -12.50 9.76 -0.30
C GLU A 135 -13.74 8.89 -0.08
N VAL A 136 -13.60 7.85 0.74
CA VAL A 136 -14.72 7.06 1.25
C VAL A 136 -14.84 7.34 2.74
N ARG A 137 -15.98 7.90 3.15
CA ARG A 137 -16.26 8.23 4.55
C ARG A 137 -17.24 7.23 5.13
N SER A 138 -16.82 6.50 6.15
CA SER A 138 -17.69 5.56 6.87
C SER A 138 -17.19 5.38 8.30
N MET A 139 -18.13 5.30 9.24
CA MET A 139 -17.85 5.12 10.68
C MET A 139 -16.91 6.18 11.26
N GLY A 140 -17.04 7.44 10.82
CA GLY A 140 -16.18 8.54 11.29
C GLY A 140 -14.73 8.50 10.76
N LEU A 141 -14.37 7.55 9.90
CA LEU A 141 -13.04 7.42 9.32
C LEU A 141 -13.06 7.75 7.82
N ILE A 142 -12.10 8.58 7.40
CA ILE A 142 -11.87 8.93 5.99
C ILE A 142 -10.83 7.99 5.41
N ARG A 143 -11.19 7.30 4.33
CA ARG A 143 -10.31 6.41 3.57
C ARG A 143 -9.97 7.04 2.24
N TYR A 144 -8.68 7.27 2.01
CA TYR A 144 -8.13 7.76 0.74
C TYR A 144 -7.87 6.58 -0.18
N VAL A 145 -8.83 6.27 -1.04
CA VAL A 145 -8.77 5.17 -2.00
C VAL A 145 -7.96 5.60 -3.21
N ILE A 146 -7.00 4.76 -3.62
CA ILE A 146 -6.13 4.95 -4.79
C ILE A 146 -6.88 4.57 -6.07
N CYS A 147 -6.95 5.53 -6.99
CA CYS A 147 -7.66 5.40 -8.27
C CYS A 147 -6.77 4.94 -9.42
#